data_AF-A0A1A2YCZ4-F1
#
_entry.id   AF-A0A1A2YCZ4-F1
#
_cell.length_a   1.000
_cell.length_b   1.000
_cell.length_c   1.000
_cell.angle_alpha   90.00
_cell.angle_beta   90.00
_cell.angle_gamma   90.00
#
_symmetry.space_group_name_H-M   'P 1'
#
loop_
_entity.id
_entity.type
_entity.pdbx_description
1 polymer ?
#
loop_
_entity_poly.entity_id
_entity_poly.type
_entity_poly.pdbx_seq_one_letter_code
_entity_poly.pdbx_strand_id
1 'polypeptide(L)'
;MSHEADSSSQRARAAWQFVQQMLADVTKVVTEDAESERELLEGLRLIARVASLCAQMSVESDAERPSFFDMCSDNRMVGGPNPDGNYYLAMIRGDRSYRITGSRGTSAYLGLQILAGTGLTPRRMAAYVSDVDLALDAGEFALVLSADEPDDLAGAQWVKIPEDASSVVVREYIGDRAREELATLRIEALNPRPLAPLTDGELADQFTAMAWSLMKLATLHRTIKPELLDLPNTLLTAEAANLGAADTTPDNLYMIGTYRLEPDEALVLDIAPPDTRYWNVTLESIWHECLEPRARHSSVTNRGVAPDGDGRVRIAISAKDFAVGHWLDTGGRHRGFVVLRWLDNPSPPDVAVAVRRCEEPV
;
A
#
# COMPACT_ATOMS: atom_id res chain seq x y z
N MET A 1 -8.72 10.68 49.92
CA MET A 1 -8.84 9.58 48.94
C MET A 1 -9.32 10.08 47.57
N SER A 2 -8.90 11.27 47.13
CA SER A 2 -9.32 11.87 45.84
C SER A 2 -8.16 12.20 44.89
N HIS A 3 -6.93 11.79 45.22
CA HIS A 3 -5.74 12.04 44.40
C HIS A 3 -5.16 10.80 43.69
N GLU A 4 -5.65 9.59 43.97
CA GLU A 4 -5.18 8.37 43.28
C GLU A 4 -5.94 8.08 41.97
N ALA A 5 -7.15 8.62 41.78
CA ALA A 5 -7.91 8.39 40.55
C ALA A 5 -7.42 9.26 39.38
N ASP A 6 -6.82 10.42 39.64
CA ASP A 6 -6.46 11.41 38.62
C ASP A 6 -5.16 11.05 37.86
N SER A 7 -4.35 10.11 38.38
CA SER A 7 -3.16 9.59 37.70
C SER A 7 -3.45 8.42 36.75
N SER A 8 -4.62 7.75 36.91
CA SER A 8 -4.91 6.45 36.30
C SER A 8 -5.14 6.46 34.78
N SER A 9 -5.01 7.60 34.10
CA SER A 9 -5.13 7.70 32.64
C SER A 9 -4.32 8.87 32.05
N GLN A 10 -3.29 9.32 32.77
CA GLN A 10 -2.58 10.55 32.41
C GLN A 10 -1.85 10.39 31.06
N ARG A 11 -1.23 9.23 30.80
CA ARG A 11 -0.46 9.01 29.57
C ARG A 11 -1.38 8.89 28.36
N ALA A 12 -2.45 8.11 28.47
CA ALA A 12 -3.41 7.92 27.39
C ALA A 12 -4.11 9.24 27.03
N ARG A 13 -4.49 10.06 28.02
CA ARG A 13 -5.08 11.40 27.78
C ARG A 13 -4.10 12.33 27.04
N ALA A 14 -2.83 12.35 27.44
CA ALA A 14 -1.82 13.16 26.76
C ALA A 14 -1.58 12.68 25.32
N ALA A 15 -1.50 11.36 25.09
CA ALA A 15 -1.36 10.80 23.74
C ALA A 15 -2.59 11.07 22.87
N TRP A 16 -3.80 11.07 23.44
CA TRP A 16 -5.01 11.46 22.70
C TRP A 16 -5.00 12.94 22.30
N GLN A 17 -4.55 13.84 23.19
CA GLN A 17 -4.33 15.25 22.83
C GLN A 17 -3.32 15.38 21.68
N PHE A 18 -2.29 14.54 21.66
CA PHE A 18 -1.34 14.51 20.55
C PHE A 18 -1.98 14.05 19.24
N VAL A 19 -2.88 13.05 19.24
CA VAL A 19 -3.68 12.68 18.05
C VAL A 19 -4.52 13.87 17.55
N GLN A 20 -5.17 14.60 18.47
CA GLN A 20 -5.95 15.79 18.11
C GLN A 20 -5.09 16.90 17.47
N GLN A 21 -3.92 17.15 18.04
CA GLN A 21 -2.97 18.10 17.45
C GLN A 21 -2.52 17.65 16.06
N MET A 22 -2.21 16.36 15.89
CA MET A 22 -1.78 15.84 14.60
C MET A 22 -2.86 15.95 13.52
N LEU A 23 -4.13 15.73 13.87
CA LEU A 23 -5.25 15.97 12.96
C LEU A 23 -5.31 17.44 12.51
N ALA A 24 -5.09 18.39 13.43
CA ALA A 24 -5.05 19.80 13.09
C ALA A 24 -3.86 20.14 12.18
N ASP A 25 -2.68 19.59 12.45
CA ASP A 25 -1.46 19.80 11.66
C ASP A 25 -1.62 19.26 10.23
N VAL A 26 -2.13 18.04 10.08
CA VAL A 26 -2.42 17.46 8.76
C VAL A 26 -3.50 18.25 8.02
N THR A 27 -4.54 18.71 8.73
CA THR A 27 -5.59 19.57 8.12
C THR A 27 -4.99 20.85 7.55
N LYS A 28 -4.04 21.45 8.27
CA LYS A 28 -3.31 22.62 7.78
C LYS A 28 -2.51 22.30 6.53
N VAL A 29 -1.75 21.20 6.51
CA VAL A 29 -1.00 20.75 5.33
C VAL A 29 -1.90 20.57 4.11
N VAL A 30 -3.01 19.84 4.25
CA VAL A 30 -3.98 19.64 3.17
C VAL A 30 -4.55 20.97 2.67
N THR A 31 -4.86 21.88 3.59
CA THR A 31 -5.43 23.19 3.24
C THR A 31 -4.43 24.07 2.48
N GLU A 32 -3.15 24.00 2.84
CA GLU A 32 -2.09 24.78 2.20
C GLU A 32 -1.68 24.23 0.83
N ASP A 33 -1.70 22.90 0.65
CA ASP A 33 -1.18 22.25 -0.56
C ASP A 33 -2.21 22.04 -1.68
N ALA A 34 -3.51 22.10 -1.35
CA ALA A 34 -4.58 21.96 -2.34
C ALA A 34 -4.60 23.14 -3.32
N GLU A 35 -4.62 22.85 -4.62
CA GLU A 35 -4.70 23.88 -5.69
C GLU A 35 -6.13 24.16 -6.14
N SER A 36 -7.10 23.35 -5.72
CA SER A 36 -8.51 23.51 -6.07
C SER A 36 -9.42 23.11 -4.93
N GLU A 37 -10.67 23.56 -4.97
CA GLU A 37 -11.72 23.14 -4.02
C GLU A 37 -11.88 21.61 -4.02
N ARG A 38 -11.82 20.97 -5.19
CA ARG A 38 -11.92 19.51 -5.28
C ARG A 38 -10.76 18.82 -4.57
N GLU A 39 -9.54 19.27 -4.78
CA GLU A 39 -8.37 18.71 -4.08
C GLU A 39 -8.49 18.90 -2.57
N LEU A 40 -8.92 20.08 -2.11
CA LEU A 40 -9.15 20.34 -0.70
C LEU A 40 -10.18 19.35 -0.10
N LEU A 41 -11.32 19.17 -0.77
CA LEU A 41 -12.37 18.25 -0.32
C LEU A 41 -11.89 16.78 -0.31
N GLU A 42 -11.13 16.37 -1.34
CA GLU A 42 -10.54 15.03 -1.39
C GLU A 42 -9.49 14.84 -0.29
N GLY A 43 -8.67 15.84 0.00
CA GLY A 43 -7.66 15.79 1.05
C GLY A 43 -8.26 15.75 2.46
N LEU A 44 -9.33 16.52 2.72
CA LEU A 44 -10.05 16.42 3.99
C LEU A 44 -10.68 15.04 4.19
N ARG A 45 -11.18 14.42 3.10
CA ARG A 45 -11.67 13.03 3.13
C ARG A 45 -10.55 12.02 3.35
N LEU A 46 -9.37 12.23 2.76
CA LEU A 46 -8.18 11.41 3.00
C LEU A 46 -7.85 11.37 4.49
N ILE A 47 -7.87 12.50 5.20
CA ILE A 47 -7.57 12.56 6.65
C ILE A 47 -8.44 11.56 7.43
N ALA A 48 -9.75 11.55 7.16
CA ALA A 48 -10.68 10.64 7.83
C ALA A 48 -10.39 9.16 7.48
N ARG A 49 -10.10 8.86 6.21
CA ARG A 49 -9.77 7.50 5.73
C ARG A 49 -8.47 6.98 6.34
N VAL A 50 -7.43 7.81 6.36
CA VAL A 50 -6.13 7.49 6.96
C VAL A 50 -6.27 7.35 8.47
N ALA A 51 -7.01 8.23 9.16
CA ALA A 51 -7.24 8.09 10.60
C ALA A 51 -7.90 6.75 10.94
N SER A 52 -8.88 6.30 10.14
CA SER A 52 -9.49 4.97 10.28
C SER A 52 -8.47 3.84 10.10
N LEU A 53 -7.62 3.90 9.08
CA LEU A 53 -6.56 2.90 8.87
C LEU A 53 -5.55 2.90 10.02
N CYS A 54 -5.11 4.08 10.48
CA CYS A 54 -4.17 4.19 11.59
C CYS A 54 -4.74 3.63 12.89
N ALA A 55 -6.03 3.89 13.19
CA ALA A 55 -6.70 3.29 14.33
C ALA A 55 -6.74 1.75 14.21
N GLN A 56 -7.02 1.21 13.02
CA GLN A 56 -7.01 -0.24 12.79
C GLN A 56 -5.62 -0.86 13.01
N MET A 57 -4.57 -0.18 12.52
CA MET A 57 -3.18 -0.63 12.65
C MET A 57 -2.62 -0.55 14.08
N SER A 58 -3.02 0.45 14.87
CA SER A 58 -2.40 0.68 16.19
C SER A 58 -3.31 0.38 17.37
N VAL A 59 -4.62 0.61 17.26
CA VAL A 59 -5.59 0.46 18.37
C VAL A 59 -6.28 -0.90 18.33
N GLU A 60 -6.81 -1.29 17.17
CA GLU A 60 -7.56 -2.55 17.01
C GLU A 60 -6.66 -3.79 16.91
N SER A 61 -5.36 -3.58 16.68
CA SER A 61 -4.40 -4.66 16.50
C SER A 61 -3.94 -5.24 17.84
N ASP A 62 -3.97 -6.58 17.95
CA ASP A 62 -3.46 -7.34 19.10
C ASP A 62 -2.41 -8.36 18.63
N ALA A 63 -1.15 -8.15 18.99
CA ALA A 63 -0.06 -9.05 18.61
C ALA A 63 -0.02 -10.36 19.41
N GLU A 64 -0.77 -10.49 20.51
CA GLU A 64 -0.99 -11.78 21.19
C GLU A 64 -2.10 -12.59 20.49
N ARG A 65 -2.98 -11.93 19.74
CA ARG A 65 -4.09 -12.55 18.99
C ARG A 65 -4.20 -11.92 17.60
N PRO A 66 -3.15 -12.05 16.77
CA PRO A 66 -3.11 -11.36 15.49
C PRO A 66 -4.22 -11.86 14.57
N SER A 67 -4.71 -10.95 13.73
CA SER A 67 -5.56 -11.28 12.60
C SER A 67 -5.11 -10.46 11.40
N PHE A 68 -5.24 -11.04 10.21
CA PHE A 68 -5.06 -10.28 8.98
C PHE A 68 -6.28 -9.40 8.76
N PHE A 69 -6.05 -8.12 8.50
CA PHE A 69 -7.06 -7.21 7.99
C PHE A 69 -6.61 -6.58 6.68
N ASP A 70 -7.57 -6.23 5.84
CA ASP A 70 -7.31 -5.56 4.57
C ASP A 70 -7.02 -4.06 4.81
N MET A 71 -5.79 -3.64 4.54
CA MET A 71 -5.39 -2.24 4.64
C MET A 71 -6.06 -1.39 3.56
N CYS A 72 -6.28 -1.99 2.39
CA CYS A 72 -6.71 -1.34 1.16
C CYS A 72 -8.05 -1.92 0.68
N SER A 73 -9.04 -1.93 1.58
CA SER A 73 -10.37 -2.44 1.30
C SER A 73 -11.04 -1.72 0.13
N ASP A 74 -12.10 -2.32 -0.40
CA ASP A 74 -12.93 -1.84 -1.50
C ASP A 74 -13.30 -0.35 -1.46
N ASN A 75 -13.42 0.19 -0.25
CA ASN A 75 -13.84 1.57 0.05
C ASN A 75 -12.71 2.48 0.58
N ARG A 76 -11.47 1.97 0.69
CA ARG A 76 -10.31 2.69 1.24
C ARG A 76 -9.04 2.29 0.48
N MET A 77 -8.73 3.01 -0.59
CA MET A 77 -7.53 2.81 -1.41
C MET A 77 -6.55 3.97 -1.23
N VAL A 78 -5.93 4.05 -0.04
CA VAL A 78 -5.03 5.15 0.37
C VAL A 78 -3.58 4.67 0.43
N GLY A 79 -2.62 5.56 0.16
CA GLY A 79 -1.19 5.26 0.22
C GLY A 79 -0.60 4.70 -1.08
N GLY A 80 -1.23 4.98 -2.21
CA GLY A 80 -0.83 4.51 -3.54
C GLY A 80 -0.81 2.97 -3.69
N PRO A 81 -1.85 2.24 -3.24
CA PRO A 81 -1.90 0.80 -3.44
C PRO A 81 -2.10 0.46 -4.93
N ASN A 82 -1.83 -0.79 -5.27
CA ASN A 82 -2.31 -1.37 -6.51
C ASN A 82 -3.82 -1.69 -6.35
N PRO A 83 -4.74 -1.06 -7.11
CA PRO A 83 -6.16 -1.37 -7.01
C PRO A 83 -6.51 -2.80 -7.46
N ASP A 84 -5.62 -3.41 -8.25
CA ASP A 84 -5.68 -4.79 -8.73
C ASP A 84 -4.87 -5.72 -7.80
N GLY A 85 -4.78 -5.39 -6.52
CA GLY A 85 -4.17 -6.22 -5.50
C GLY A 85 -4.91 -6.22 -4.18
N ASN A 86 -4.63 -7.21 -3.34
CA ASN A 86 -5.08 -7.26 -1.95
C ASN A 86 -3.89 -7.05 -1.02
N TYR A 87 -4.10 -6.32 0.08
CA TYR A 87 -3.04 -5.91 1.01
C TYR A 87 -3.45 -6.25 2.45
N TYR A 88 -2.99 -7.38 2.94
CA TYR A 88 -3.31 -7.82 4.29
C TYR A 88 -2.20 -7.48 5.27
N LEU A 89 -2.56 -7.00 6.45
CA LEU A 89 -1.61 -6.73 7.53
C LEU A 89 -2.03 -7.43 8.81
N ALA A 90 -1.04 -8.00 9.50
CA ALA A 90 -1.17 -8.44 10.88
C ALA A 90 0.00 -7.87 11.70
N MET A 91 -0.30 -7.24 12.84
CA MET A 91 0.74 -6.79 13.77
C MET A 91 1.27 -8.00 14.56
N ILE A 92 2.60 -8.07 14.73
CA ILE A 92 3.28 -9.15 15.45
C ILE A 92 4.34 -8.57 16.39
N ARG A 93 4.94 -9.41 17.23
CA ARG A 93 6.09 -9.07 18.08
C ARG A 93 7.22 -10.07 17.89
N GLY A 94 8.46 -9.60 17.89
CA GLY A 94 9.64 -10.46 17.76
C GLY A 94 9.90 -11.40 18.93
N ASP A 95 9.30 -11.14 20.10
CA ASP A 95 9.38 -12.00 21.29
C ASP A 95 8.29 -13.07 21.36
N ARG A 96 7.58 -13.30 20.25
CA ARG A 96 6.51 -14.30 20.12
C ARG A 96 6.76 -15.21 18.92
N SER A 97 5.95 -16.27 18.83
CA SER A 97 5.96 -17.17 17.69
C SER A 97 4.58 -17.30 17.11
N TYR A 98 4.49 -17.33 15.79
CA TYR A 98 3.25 -17.29 15.03
C TYR A 98 3.21 -18.41 14.00
N ARG A 99 2.03 -18.92 13.72
CA ARG A 99 1.78 -19.80 12.58
C ARG A 99 0.90 -19.06 11.58
N ILE A 100 1.32 -19.08 10.31
CA ILE A 100 0.52 -18.62 9.18
C ILE A 100 0.15 -19.83 8.35
N THR A 101 -1.12 -19.97 7.99
CA THR A 101 -1.61 -21.04 7.12
C THR A 101 -2.51 -20.48 6.05
N GLY A 102 -2.56 -21.13 4.90
CA GLY A 102 -3.38 -20.64 3.80
C GLY A 102 -3.24 -21.44 2.52
N SER A 103 -4.05 -21.08 1.53
CA SER A 103 -3.94 -21.58 0.17
C SER A 103 -3.32 -20.53 -0.73
N ARG A 104 -2.48 -20.95 -1.69
CA ARG A 104 -1.81 -20.04 -2.63
C ARG A 104 -2.79 -19.43 -3.64
N GLY A 105 -3.86 -20.14 -4.01
CA GLY A 105 -4.75 -19.75 -5.09
C GLY A 105 -4.04 -19.72 -6.45
N THR A 106 -4.57 -18.93 -7.38
CA THR A 106 -4.06 -18.79 -8.75
C THR A 106 -3.79 -17.33 -9.15
N SER A 107 -3.88 -16.39 -8.21
CA SER A 107 -3.52 -14.99 -8.44
C SER A 107 -2.09 -14.86 -8.95
N ALA A 108 -1.82 -13.83 -9.76
CA ALA A 108 -0.55 -13.66 -10.46
C ALA A 108 0.67 -13.64 -9.53
N TYR A 109 0.49 -13.21 -8.27
CA TYR A 109 1.56 -13.09 -7.29
C TYR A 109 1.05 -13.09 -5.86
N LEU A 110 1.85 -13.65 -4.95
CA LEU A 110 1.67 -13.57 -3.51
C LEU A 110 3.04 -13.33 -2.85
N GLY A 111 3.16 -12.29 -2.03
CA GLY A 111 4.38 -11.97 -1.29
C GLY A 111 4.09 -11.69 0.18
N LEU A 112 4.79 -12.36 1.09
CA LEU A 112 4.70 -12.19 2.54
C LEU A 112 5.96 -11.51 3.05
N GLN A 113 5.81 -10.27 3.48
CA GLN A 113 6.88 -9.42 3.98
C GLN A 113 6.80 -9.30 5.49
N ILE A 114 7.88 -9.67 6.18
CA ILE A 114 8.01 -9.46 7.62
C ILE A 114 8.74 -8.13 7.81
N LEU A 115 8.07 -7.18 8.47
CA LEU A 115 8.65 -5.89 8.82
C LEU A 115 9.18 -5.91 10.25
N ALA A 116 10.26 -5.17 10.45
CA ALA A 116 10.86 -4.90 11.74
C ALA A 116 11.15 -3.42 11.92
N GLY A 117 11.40 -3.03 13.17
CA GLY A 117 11.57 -1.66 13.61
C GLY A 117 10.40 -1.22 14.47
N THR A 118 10.71 -0.80 15.69
CA THR A 118 9.78 -0.32 16.71
C THR A 118 10.32 0.95 17.35
N GLY A 119 9.44 1.80 17.89
CA GLY A 119 9.84 3.07 18.48
C GLY A 119 10.60 3.97 17.51
N LEU A 120 11.87 4.27 17.82
CA LEU A 120 12.75 5.10 16.99
C LEU A 120 13.55 4.31 15.95
N THR A 121 13.52 2.97 15.99
CA THR A 121 14.21 2.14 14.99
C THR A 121 13.50 2.25 13.65
N PRO A 122 14.19 2.64 12.57
CA PRO A 122 13.58 2.75 11.25
C PRO A 122 12.94 1.43 10.81
N ARG A 123 11.75 1.53 10.20
CA ARG A 123 11.07 0.37 9.62
C ARG A 123 11.90 -0.20 8.47
N ARG A 124 12.04 -1.52 8.44
CA ARG A 124 12.75 -2.26 7.40
C ARG A 124 12.11 -3.63 7.16
N MET A 125 12.38 -4.20 6.00
CA MET A 125 12.10 -5.61 5.74
C MET A 125 13.13 -6.48 6.48
N ALA A 126 12.65 -7.42 7.30
CA ALA A 126 13.48 -8.34 8.07
C ALA A 126 13.54 -9.75 7.47
N ALA A 127 12.43 -10.19 6.89
CA ALA A 127 12.34 -11.43 6.15
C ALA A 127 11.29 -11.29 5.04
N TYR A 128 11.38 -12.16 4.06
CA TYR A 128 10.53 -12.14 2.89
C TYR A 128 10.36 -13.56 2.34
N VAL A 129 9.13 -13.91 1.98
CA VAL A 129 8.79 -15.17 1.30
C VAL A 129 7.76 -14.83 0.22
N SER A 130 8.07 -15.13 -1.04
CA SER A 130 7.13 -14.97 -2.14
C SER A 130 6.60 -16.30 -2.64
N ASP A 131 5.69 -16.25 -3.60
CA ASP A 131 5.07 -17.41 -4.21
C ASP A 131 6.04 -18.40 -4.85
N VAL A 132 7.22 -17.95 -5.26
CA VAL A 132 8.25 -18.82 -5.83
C VAL A 132 9.02 -19.61 -4.76
N ASP A 133 9.07 -19.08 -3.53
CA ASP A 133 9.80 -19.65 -2.40
C ASP A 133 8.90 -20.41 -1.40
N LEU A 134 7.57 -20.31 -1.56
CA LEU A 134 6.60 -20.98 -0.70
C LEU A 134 6.66 -22.50 -0.89
N ALA A 135 6.91 -23.22 0.20
CA ALA A 135 6.72 -24.67 0.24
C ALA A 135 5.21 -25.00 0.24
N LEU A 136 4.73 -25.62 -0.84
CA LEU A 136 3.33 -26.00 -1.01
C LEU A 136 3.11 -27.51 -0.84
N ASP A 137 2.03 -27.87 -0.13
CA ASP A 137 1.46 -29.21 -0.11
C ASP A 137 0.02 -29.14 -0.61
N ALA A 138 -0.25 -29.78 -1.75
CA ALA A 138 -1.56 -29.74 -2.42
C ALA A 138 -2.15 -28.32 -2.63
N GLY A 139 -1.30 -27.30 -2.78
CA GLY A 139 -1.71 -25.89 -2.97
C GLY A 139 -1.87 -25.09 -1.68
N GLU A 140 -1.74 -25.73 -0.52
CA GLU A 140 -1.71 -25.11 0.80
C GLU A 140 -0.27 -24.84 1.24
N PHE A 141 -0.08 -23.83 2.09
CA PHE A 141 1.19 -23.52 2.74
C PHE A 141 1.01 -23.32 4.24
N ALA A 142 2.08 -23.57 4.98
CA ALA A 142 2.19 -23.23 6.38
C ALA A 142 3.56 -22.61 6.67
N LEU A 143 3.58 -21.48 7.37
CA LEU A 143 4.79 -20.82 7.85
C LEU A 143 4.78 -20.78 9.39
N VAL A 144 5.95 -20.91 10.00
CA VAL A 144 6.16 -20.59 11.42
C VAL A 144 7.16 -19.46 11.53
N LEU A 145 6.71 -18.35 12.13
CA LEU A 145 7.52 -17.17 12.41
C LEU A 145 8.03 -17.26 13.86
N SER A 146 9.34 -17.28 14.06
CA SER A 146 9.95 -17.30 15.40
C SER A 146 11.42 -16.84 15.35
N ALA A 147 11.98 -16.42 16.50
CA ALA A 147 13.38 -16.01 16.59
C ALA A 147 14.36 -17.17 16.37
N ASP A 148 14.03 -18.33 16.95
CA ASP A 148 14.76 -19.58 16.82
C ASP A 148 13.89 -20.64 16.15
N GLU A 149 14.53 -21.58 15.44
CA GLU A 149 13.84 -22.68 14.77
C GLU A 149 13.22 -23.64 15.82
N PRO A 150 11.89 -23.85 15.80
CA PRO A 150 11.24 -24.79 16.71
C PRO A 150 11.62 -26.24 16.39
N ASP A 151 11.69 -27.08 17.43
CA ASP A 151 12.01 -28.52 17.29
C ASP A 151 11.00 -29.29 16.41
N ASP A 152 9.73 -28.86 16.40
CA ASP A 152 8.66 -29.43 15.58
C ASP A 152 7.90 -28.32 14.83
N LEU A 153 8.00 -28.36 13.51
CA LEU A 153 7.32 -27.43 12.61
C LEU A 153 5.95 -27.95 12.14
N ALA A 154 5.63 -29.22 12.39
CA ALA A 154 4.43 -29.90 11.88
C ALA A 154 4.23 -29.69 10.36
N GLY A 155 5.32 -29.76 9.59
CA GLY A 155 5.31 -29.59 8.13
C GLY A 155 5.36 -28.14 7.63
N ALA A 156 5.39 -27.14 8.53
CA ALA A 156 5.51 -25.74 8.14
C ALA A 156 6.95 -25.35 7.76
N GLN A 157 7.10 -24.35 6.89
CA GLN A 157 8.38 -23.69 6.61
C GLN A 157 8.69 -22.67 7.71
N TRP A 158 9.88 -22.76 8.30
CA TRP A 158 10.32 -21.79 9.29
C TRP A 158 10.80 -20.49 8.63
N VAL A 159 10.43 -19.35 9.22
CA VAL A 159 10.92 -18.03 8.85
C VAL A 159 11.41 -17.32 10.10
N LYS A 160 12.70 -17.00 10.12
CA LYS A 160 13.31 -16.29 11.24
C LYS A 160 12.78 -14.86 11.33
N ILE A 161 12.38 -14.43 12.53
CA ILE A 161 12.01 -13.04 12.82
C ILE A 161 12.93 -12.44 13.90
N PRO A 162 13.34 -11.16 13.77
CA PRO A 162 14.16 -10.51 14.79
C PRO A 162 13.32 -10.07 16.01
N GLU A 163 13.99 -9.74 17.11
CA GLU A 163 13.36 -9.24 18.36
C GLU A 163 12.47 -8.00 18.13
N ASP A 164 12.82 -7.16 17.16
CA ASP A 164 12.08 -5.96 16.79
C ASP A 164 11.12 -6.15 15.61
N ALA A 165 10.74 -7.39 15.29
CA ALA A 165 9.66 -7.67 14.33
C ALA A 165 8.36 -7.01 14.78
N SER A 166 7.64 -6.40 13.83
CA SER A 166 6.49 -5.53 14.12
C SER A 166 5.23 -5.85 13.33
N SER A 167 5.35 -6.36 12.10
CA SER A 167 4.17 -6.75 11.33
C SER A 167 4.49 -7.74 10.21
N VAL A 168 3.47 -8.44 9.74
CA VAL A 168 3.47 -9.19 8.49
C VAL A 168 2.58 -8.42 7.50
N VAL A 169 3.12 -8.10 6.34
CA VAL A 169 2.39 -7.47 5.23
C VAL A 169 2.34 -8.47 4.08
N VAL A 170 1.14 -8.86 3.68
CA VAL A 170 0.91 -9.74 2.54
C VAL A 170 0.40 -8.91 1.37
N ARG A 171 1.02 -9.08 0.21
CA ARG A 171 0.61 -8.46 -1.06
C ARG A 171 0.24 -9.54 -2.04
N GLU A 172 -0.96 -9.45 -2.58
CA GLU A 172 -1.45 -10.32 -3.64
C GLU A 172 -1.74 -9.45 -4.87
N TYR A 173 -1.25 -9.84 -6.04
CA TYR A 173 -1.60 -9.16 -7.31
C TYR A 173 -2.48 -10.04 -8.16
N ILE A 174 -3.50 -9.42 -8.73
CA ILE A 174 -4.61 -10.08 -9.40
C ILE A 174 -4.64 -9.56 -10.83
N GLY A 175 -4.35 -10.42 -11.80
CA GLY A 175 -4.36 -10.06 -13.21
C GLY A 175 -5.79 -9.89 -13.72
N ASP A 176 -6.65 -10.85 -13.38
CA ASP A 176 -8.06 -10.88 -13.74
C ASP A 176 -8.90 -11.48 -12.60
N ARG A 177 -9.53 -10.61 -11.81
CA ARG A 177 -10.30 -11.00 -10.61
C ARG A 177 -11.48 -11.92 -10.94
N ALA A 178 -11.97 -11.95 -12.17
CA ALA A 178 -13.08 -12.83 -12.56
C ALA A 178 -12.63 -14.27 -12.88
N ARG A 179 -11.32 -14.49 -13.08
CA ARG A 179 -10.76 -15.78 -13.50
C ARG A 179 -9.75 -16.37 -12.54
N GLU A 180 -9.26 -15.59 -11.58
CA GLU A 180 -8.26 -16.01 -10.61
C GLU A 180 -8.89 -16.36 -9.26
N GLU A 181 -8.39 -17.43 -8.63
CA GLU A 181 -8.71 -17.80 -7.25
C GLU A 181 -7.75 -17.07 -6.30
N LEU A 182 -8.30 -16.34 -5.34
CA LEU A 182 -7.52 -15.55 -4.40
C LEU A 182 -6.92 -16.44 -3.30
N ALA A 183 -5.76 -16.03 -2.79
CA ALA A 183 -5.12 -16.67 -1.65
C ALA A 183 -5.99 -16.57 -0.39
N THR A 184 -5.95 -17.61 0.44
CA THR A 184 -6.53 -17.58 1.79
C THR A 184 -5.41 -17.48 2.81
N LEU A 185 -5.61 -16.73 3.88
CA LEU A 185 -4.58 -16.45 4.88
C LEU A 185 -5.20 -16.45 6.28
N ARG A 186 -4.55 -17.14 7.21
CA ARG A 186 -4.82 -17.06 8.64
C ARG A 186 -3.51 -16.96 9.39
N ILE A 187 -3.49 -16.18 10.47
CA ILE A 187 -2.39 -16.10 11.41
C ILE A 187 -2.89 -16.40 12.82
N GLU A 188 -2.09 -17.10 13.61
CA GLU A 188 -2.32 -17.32 15.04
C GLU A 188 -1.01 -17.28 15.83
N ALA A 189 -1.06 -16.78 17.06
CA ALA A 189 0.06 -16.90 17.99
C ALA A 189 0.09 -18.33 18.56
N LEU A 190 1.27 -18.95 18.61
CA LEU A 190 1.43 -20.33 19.10
C LEU A 190 1.26 -20.45 20.63
N ASN A 191 1.64 -19.41 21.37
CA ASN A 191 1.56 -19.36 22.84
C ASN A 191 1.07 -17.98 23.31
N PRO A 192 -0.20 -17.62 23.05
CA PRO A 192 -0.73 -16.31 23.41
C PRO A 192 -0.83 -16.16 24.92
N ARG A 193 -0.46 -14.99 25.44
CA ARG A 193 -0.69 -14.68 26.86
C ARG A 193 -2.20 -14.63 27.18
N PRO A 194 -2.59 -14.85 28.45
CA PRO A 194 -3.96 -14.63 28.90
C PRO A 194 -4.41 -13.19 28.62
N LEU A 195 -5.70 -13.01 28.35
CA LEU A 195 -6.29 -11.68 28.19
C LEU A 195 -6.08 -10.85 29.46
N ALA A 196 -5.61 -9.61 29.28
CA ALA A 196 -5.40 -8.64 30.33
C ALA A 196 -6.23 -7.38 30.06
N PRO A 197 -6.66 -6.63 31.11
CA PRO A 197 -7.26 -5.33 30.93
C PRO A 197 -6.28 -4.35 30.27
N LEU A 198 -6.80 -3.49 29.38
CA LEU A 198 -6.04 -2.41 28.74
C LEU A 198 -5.43 -1.49 29.80
N THR A 199 -4.14 -1.19 29.66
CA THR A 199 -3.43 -0.29 30.57
C THR A 199 -3.28 1.13 30.01
N ASP A 200 -3.03 2.12 30.89
CA ASP A 200 -2.76 3.52 30.50
C ASP A 200 -1.54 3.63 29.57
N GLY A 201 -0.51 2.82 29.80
CA GLY A 201 0.71 2.81 28.99
C GLY A 201 0.47 2.25 27.58
N GLU A 202 -0.21 1.10 27.49
CA GLU A 202 -0.51 0.48 26.19
C GLU A 202 -1.34 1.41 25.32
N LEU A 203 -2.44 1.96 25.86
CA LEU A 203 -3.28 2.87 25.09
C LEU A 203 -2.55 4.16 24.67
N ALA A 204 -1.64 4.67 25.51
CA ALA A 204 -0.81 5.81 25.15
C ALA A 204 0.13 5.50 23.96
N ASP A 205 0.73 4.31 23.94
CA ASP A 205 1.61 3.88 22.85
C ASP A 205 0.80 3.67 21.56
N GLN A 206 -0.40 3.09 21.65
CA GLN A 206 -1.32 2.93 20.51
C GLN A 206 -1.72 4.28 19.88
N PHE A 207 -2.09 5.27 20.70
CA PHE A 207 -2.43 6.61 20.22
C PHE A 207 -1.22 7.37 19.66
N THR A 208 -0.04 7.20 20.27
CA THR A 208 1.19 7.81 19.76
C THR A 208 1.53 7.24 18.38
N ALA A 209 1.46 5.92 18.21
CA ALA A 209 1.65 5.27 16.92
C ALA A 209 0.59 5.69 15.89
N MET A 210 -0.67 5.87 16.30
CA MET A 210 -1.75 6.37 15.46
C MET A 210 -1.41 7.76 14.90
N ALA A 211 -1.00 8.70 15.77
CA ALA A 211 -0.67 10.07 15.37
C ALA A 211 0.49 10.11 14.37
N TRP A 212 1.59 9.41 14.64
CA TRP A 212 2.73 9.40 13.71
C TRP A 212 2.39 8.75 12.36
N SER A 213 1.63 7.66 12.37
CA SER A 213 1.19 6.99 11.14
C SER A 213 0.27 7.89 10.32
N LEU A 214 -0.62 8.64 10.97
CA LEU A 214 -1.51 9.60 10.32
C LEU A 214 -0.73 10.66 9.56
N MET A 215 0.27 11.28 10.21
CA MET A 215 1.12 12.29 9.56
C MET A 215 1.88 11.70 8.37
N LYS A 216 2.53 10.53 8.55
CA LYS A 216 3.27 9.87 7.46
C LYS A 216 2.37 9.63 6.24
N LEU A 217 1.21 9.01 6.44
CA LEU A 217 0.33 8.60 5.35
C LEU A 217 -0.40 9.77 4.70
N ALA A 218 -0.73 10.82 5.45
CA ALA A 218 -1.42 11.98 4.90
C ALA A 218 -0.50 13.00 4.21
N THR A 219 0.83 12.78 4.24
CA THR A 219 1.83 13.67 3.63
C THR A 219 2.73 12.97 2.62
N LEU A 220 2.27 11.85 2.05
CA LEU A 220 3.04 11.06 1.08
C LEU A 220 3.44 11.88 -0.15
N HIS A 221 2.62 12.84 -0.60
CA HIS A 221 2.93 13.72 -1.72
C HIS A 221 4.15 14.63 -1.48
N ARG A 222 4.50 14.87 -0.21
CA ARG A 222 5.71 15.63 0.18
C ARG A 222 6.95 14.74 0.35
N THR A 223 6.79 13.41 0.36
CA THR A 223 7.86 12.48 0.75
C THR A 223 8.19 11.43 -0.31
N ILE A 224 7.21 11.03 -1.11
CA ILE A 224 7.38 10.08 -2.21
C ILE A 224 7.64 10.86 -3.49
N LYS A 225 8.92 11.00 -3.83
CA LYS A 225 9.39 11.67 -5.06
C LYS A 225 8.74 13.05 -5.27
N PRO A 226 8.76 13.96 -4.28
CA PRO A 226 8.12 15.28 -4.39
C PRO A 226 8.64 16.10 -5.58
N GLU A 227 9.88 15.86 -6.03
CA GLU A 227 10.48 16.49 -7.21
C GLU A 227 9.68 16.26 -8.50
N LEU A 228 8.84 15.21 -8.56
CA LEU A 228 7.95 14.95 -9.69
C LEU A 228 6.83 15.98 -9.83
N LEU A 229 6.48 16.71 -8.76
CA LEU A 229 5.47 17.76 -8.84
C LEU A 229 5.98 19.00 -9.58
N ASP A 230 7.30 19.22 -9.57
CA ASP A 230 7.98 20.29 -10.31
C ASP A 230 8.29 19.89 -11.76
N LEU A 231 8.25 18.59 -12.07
CA LEU A 231 8.52 18.01 -13.39
C LEU A 231 7.33 17.16 -13.89
N PRO A 232 6.12 17.76 -14.05
CA PRO A 232 4.94 17.00 -14.42
C PRO A 232 5.07 16.38 -15.80
N ASN A 233 4.24 15.36 -16.05
CA ASN A 233 4.17 14.63 -17.31
C ASN A 233 5.47 13.89 -17.66
N THR A 234 6.22 13.51 -16.64
CA THR A 234 7.43 12.69 -16.76
C THR A 234 7.30 11.42 -15.94
N LEU A 235 8.00 10.35 -16.35
CA LEU A 235 8.12 9.10 -15.61
C LEU A 235 9.58 8.88 -15.24
N LEU A 236 9.78 8.42 -14.02
CA LEU A 236 11.08 8.00 -13.50
C LEU A 236 11.01 6.52 -13.18
N THR A 237 12.06 5.79 -13.55
CA THR A 237 12.25 4.44 -13.00
C THR A 237 12.72 4.55 -11.55
N ALA A 238 12.12 3.76 -10.67
CA ALA A 238 12.49 3.67 -9.27
C ALA A 238 12.58 2.20 -8.86
N GLU A 239 13.78 1.76 -8.47
CA GLU A 239 13.93 0.49 -7.77
C GLU A 239 13.11 0.50 -6.48
N ALA A 240 12.54 -0.65 -6.12
CA ALA A 240 11.70 -0.81 -4.92
C ALA A 240 12.33 -0.20 -3.66
N ALA A 241 13.63 -0.42 -3.45
CA ALA A 241 14.35 0.10 -2.28
C ALA A 241 14.37 1.63 -2.19
N ASN A 242 14.39 2.33 -3.33
CA ASN A 242 14.42 3.79 -3.41
C ASN A 242 13.06 4.45 -3.08
N LEU A 243 11.98 3.67 -3.11
CA LEU A 243 10.64 4.09 -2.67
C LEU A 243 10.35 3.71 -1.22
N GLY A 244 11.29 3.04 -0.55
CA GLY A 244 11.18 2.57 0.83
C GLY A 244 10.97 1.06 0.90
N ALA A 245 11.99 0.33 1.36
CA ALA A 245 11.96 -1.14 1.45
C ALA A 245 10.88 -1.71 2.38
N ALA A 246 10.26 -0.88 3.23
CA ALA A 246 9.11 -1.29 4.05
C ALA A 246 7.76 -1.17 3.30
N ASP A 247 7.71 -0.31 2.28
CA ASP A 247 6.49 0.07 1.58
C ASP A 247 6.38 -0.67 0.21
N THR A 248 7.49 -1.25 -0.29
CA THR A 248 7.59 -2.02 -1.54
C THR A 248 8.06 -3.48 -1.35
N THR A 249 8.06 -4.29 -2.42
CA THR A 249 8.66 -5.64 -2.43
C THR A 249 9.81 -5.73 -3.43
N PRO A 250 10.82 -6.59 -3.17
CA PRO A 250 11.97 -6.74 -4.07
C PRO A 250 11.60 -7.29 -5.45
N ASP A 251 10.44 -7.93 -5.58
CA ASP A 251 9.96 -8.51 -6.84
C ASP A 251 9.36 -7.47 -7.80
N ASN A 252 9.25 -6.20 -7.40
CA ASN A 252 8.73 -5.15 -8.25
C ASN A 252 9.84 -4.18 -8.70
N LEU A 253 9.82 -3.87 -9.99
CA LEU A 253 10.35 -2.61 -10.50
C LEU A 253 9.20 -1.61 -10.59
N TYR A 254 9.42 -0.38 -10.13
CA TYR A 254 8.43 0.68 -10.25
C TYR A 254 8.85 1.71 -11.31
N MET A 255 7.85 2.29 -11.97
CA MET A 255 7.99 3.63 -12.52
C MET A 255 6.94 4.53 -11.88
N ILE A 256 7.33 5.76 -11.56
CA ILE A 256 6.45 6.73 -10.93
C ILE A 256 6.62 8.08 -11.62
N GLY A 257 5.50 8.75 -11.81
CA GLY A 257 5.42 10.06 -12.41
C GLY A 257 4.19 10.81 -11.91
N THR A 258 4.03 12.02 -12.43
CA THR A 258 2.84 12.83 -12.21
C THR A 258 2.27 13.23 -13.56
N TYR A 259 0.97 13.48 -13.60
CA TYR A 259 0.34 14.16 -14.72
C TYR A 259 -0.11 15.55 -14.28
N ARG A 260 -0.02 16.52 -15.18
CA ARG A 260 -0.67 17.83 -15.09
C ARG A 260 -1.12 18.22 -16.48
N LEU A 261 -2.43 18.28 -16.70
CA LEU A 261 -3.02 18.33 -18.03
C LEU A 261 -4.11 19.41 -18.11
N GLU A 262 -4.12 20.14 -19.22
CA GLU A 262 -5.27 20.94 -19.63
C GLU A 262 -6.45 20.03 -20.06
N PRO A 263 -7.69 20.55 -20.09
CA PRO A 263 -8.88 19.74 -20.43
C PRO A 263 -8.85 19.06 -21.81
N ASP A 264 -8.05 19.60 -22.74
CA ASP A 264 -7.84 19.11 -24.11
C ASP A 264 -6.52 18.35 -24.28
N GLU A 265 -5.85 17.98 -23.19
CA GLU A 265 -4.58 17.25 -23.24
C GLU A 265 -4.70 15.80 -22.76
N ALA A 266 -3.87 14.94 -23.35
CA ALA A 266 -3.66 13.57 -22.92
C ALA A 266 -2.18 13.30 -22.71
N LEU A 267 -1.84 12.71 -21.56
CA LEU A 267 -0.52 12.11 -21.35
C LEU A 267 -0.53 10.70 -21.93
N VAL A 268 0.26 10.48 -22.98
CA VAL A 268 0.37 9.19 -23.65
C VAL A 268 1.64 8.48 -23.20
N LEU A 269 1.47 7.27 -22.66
CA LEU A 269 2.54 6.33 -22.38
C LEU A 269 2.63 5.34 -23.55
N ASP A 270 3.77 5.27 -24.23
CA ASP A 270 4.05 4.26 -25.26
C ASP A 270 5.06 3.24 -24.72
N ILE A 271 4.53 2.09 -24.32
CA ILE A 271 5.21 1.09 -23.50
C ILE A 271 5.60 -0.09 -24.39
N ALA A 272 6.87 -0.48 -24.38
CA ALA A 272 7.29 -1.81 -24.79
C ALA A 272 7.25 -2.73 -23.55
N PRO A 273 6.16 -3.49 -23.33
CA PRO A 273 5.99 -4.24 -22.09
C PRO A 273 7.09 -5.31 -21.96
N PRO A 274 7.70 -5.47 -20.77
CA PRO A 274 8.68 -6.53 -20.55
C PRO A 274 7.98 -7.90 -20.52
N ASP A 275 8.75 -8.97 -20.70
CA ASP A 275 8.28 -10.34 -20.43
C ASP A 275 8.21 -10.56 -18.91
N THR A 276 7.01 -10.37 -18.36
CA THR A 276 6.72 -10.51 -16.92
C THR A 276 5.32 -11.09 -16.72
N ARG A 277 5.14 -11.82 -15.62
CA ARG A 277 3.85 -12.44 -15.27
C ARG A 277 2.76 -11.39 -15.01
N TYR A 278 3.13 -10.22 -14.52
CA TYR A 278 2.19 -9.16 -14.15
C TYR A 278 2.79 -7.78 -14.34
N TRP A 279 1.97 -6.86 -14.85
CA TRP A 279 2.22 -5.44 -14.70
C TRP A 279 0.90 -4.70 -14.61
N ASN A 280 0.95 -3.48 -14.05
CA ASN A 280 -0.19 -2.59 -14.06
C ASN A 280 0.23 -1.13 -14.22
N VAL A 281 -0.73 -0.30 -14.64
CA VAL A 281 -0.66 1.16 -14.61
C VAL A 281 -1.82 1.67 -13.78
N THR A 282 -1.58 2.56 -12.82
CA THR A 282 -2.59 3.10 -11.91
C THR A 282 -2.49 4.62 -11.83
N LEU A 283 -3.65 5.28 -11.84
CA LEU A 283 -3.78 6.69 -11.51
C LEU A 283 -4.11 6.87 -10.03
N GLU A 284 -3.47 7.87 -9.44
CA GLU A 284 -3.71 8.28 -8.06
C GLU A 284 -3.99 9.79 -8.02
N SER A 285 -4.76 10.22 -7.02
CA SER A 285 -4.92 11.64 -6.72
C SER A 285 -3.60 12.24 -6.22
N ILE A 286 -3.53 13.57 -6.09
CA ILE A 286 -2.39 14.23 -5.45
C ILE A 286 -2.15 13.72 -4.02
N TRP A 287 -3.16 13.12 -3.39
CA TRP A 287 -3.11 12.59 -2.03
C TRP A 287 -2.78 11.08 -1.96
N HIS A 288 -2.31 10.48 -3.06
CA HIS A 288 -2.05 9.04 -3.16
C HIS A 288 -3.28 8.16 -2.86
N GLU A 289 -4.46 8.57 -3.31
CA GLU A 289 -5.64 7.71 -3.36
C GLU A 289 -5.88 7.20 -4.78
N CYS A 290 -6.16 5.91 -4.96
CA CYS A 290 -6.58 5.41 -6.27
C CYS A 290 -7.91 6.07 -6.67
N LEU A 291 -8.04 6.44 -7.95
CA LEU A 291 -9.19 7.20 -8.45
C LEU A 291 -10.44 6.32 -8.64
N GLU A 292 -11.20 6.08 -7.58
CA GLU A 292 -12.46 5.32 -7.65
C GLU A 292 -12.37 3.99 -8.44
N PRO A 293 -11.39 3.11 -8.18
CA PRO A 293 -10.96 2.04 -9.11
C PRO A 293 -12.03 0.99 -9.47
N ARG A 294 -13.17 0.98 -8.77
CA ARG A 294 -14.31 0.08 -9.03
C ARG A 294 -15.40 0.68 -9.89
N ALA A 295 -15.40 2.00 -9.99
CA ALA A 295 -16.42 2.78 -10.70
C ALA A 295 -15.83 3.62 -11.83
N ARG A 296 -14.51 3.80 -11.82
CA ARG A 296 -13.75 4.53 -12.82
C ARG A 296 -12.65 3.64 -13.37
N HIS A 297 -12.43 3.77 -14.67
CA HIS A 297 -11.35 3.10 -15.37
C HIS A 297 -10.04 3.86 -15.15
N SER A 298 -9.49 3.76 -13.93
CA SER A 298 -8.30 4.50 -13.48
C SER A 298 -7.04 3.63 -13.36
N SER A 299 -7.16 2.34 -13.65
CA SER A 299 -6.03 1.41 -13.70
C SER A 299 -6.27 0.35 -14.76
N VAL A 300 -5.19 -0.31 -15.18
CA VAL A 300 -5.23 -1.46 -16.07
C VAL A 300 -4.08 -2.41 -15.77
N THR A 301 -4.33 -3.71 -15.85
CA THR A 301 -3.32 -4.77 -15.76
C THR A 301 -2.92 -5.27 -17.15
N ASN A 302 -1.87 -6.08 -17.22
CA ASN A 302 -1.46 -6.81 -18.43
C ASN A 302 -2.53 -7.76 -19.01
N ARG A 303 -3.63 -8.03 -18.29
CA ARG A 303 -4.78 -8.79 -18.79
C ARG A 303 -5.91 -7.90 -19.32
N GLY A 304 -5.90 -6.61 -18.98
CA GLY A 304 -6.93 -5.65 -19.36
C GLY A 304 -6.68 -4.90 -20.67
N VAL A 305 -5.47 -4.97 -21.21
CA VAL A 305 -5.10 -4.33 -22.48
C VAL A 305 -4.14 -5.20 -23.28
N ALA A 306 -4.41 -5.31 -24.58
CA ALA A 306 -3.53 -6.03 -25.51
C ALA A 306 -2.57 -5.05 -26.19
N PRO A 307 -1.34 -5.48 -26.53
CA PRO A 307 -0.45 -4.70 -27.39
C PRO A 307 -1.06 -4.46 -28.78
N ASP A 308 -0.68 -3.33 -29.38
CA ASP A 308 -0.95 -3.00 -30.78
C ASP A 308 -0.16 -3.92 -31.74
N GLY A 309 -0.37 -3.77 -33.05
CA GLY A 309 0.29 -4.60 -34.07
C GLY A 309 1.82 -4.48 -34.13
N ASP A 310 2.40 -3.44 -33.51
CA ASP A 310 3.85 -3.26 -33.35
C ASP A 310 4.39 -3.81 -32.01
N GLY A 311 3.53 -4.46 -31.22
CA GLY A 311 3.88 -5.06 -29.94
C GLY A 311 3.97 -4.07 -28.77
N ARG A 312 3.63 -2.79 -28.98
CA ARG A 312 3.62 -1.77 -27.92
C ARG A 312 2.23 -1.59 -27.33
N VAL A 313 2.16 -1.13 -26.08
CA VAL A 313 0.91 -0.77 -25.41
C VAL A 313 0.87 0.75 -25.25
N ARG A 314 -0.17 1.38 -25.82
CA ARG A 314 -0.40 2.83 -25.69
C ARG A 314 -1.49 3.09 -24.68
N ILE A 315 -1.15 3.80 -23.61
CA ILE A 315 -2.07 4.19 -22.54
C ILE A 315 -2.21 5.70 -22.57
N ALA A 316 -3.44 6.20 -22.65
CA ALA A 316 -3.76 7.62 -22.70
C ALA A 316 -4.43 8.05 -21.40
N ILE A 317 -3.81 8.98 -20.67
CA ILE A 317 -4.32 9.50 -19.41
C ILE A 317 -4.91 10.88 -19.68
N SER A 318 -6.22 11.04 -19.46
CA SER A 318 -6.93 12.28 -19.79
C SER A 318 -8.29 12.36 -19.10
N ALA A 319 -8.89 13.55 -19.09
CA ALA A 319 -10.23 13.78 -18.53
C ALA A 319 -11.37 13.23 -19.41
N LYS A 320 -11.10 12.98 -20.69
CA LYS A 320 -12.03 12.40 -21.68
C LYS A 320 -11.29 11.38 -22.53
N ASP A 321 -12.01 10.43 -23.09
CA ASP A 321 -11.44 9.51 -24.08
C ASP A 321 -11.29 10.23 -25.44
N PHE A 322 -10.05 10.44 -25.86
CA PHE A 322 -9.70 11.03 -27.15
C PHE A 322 -9.35 9.97 -28.22
N ALA A 323 -9.54 8.68 -27.93
CA ALA A 323 -9.24 7.56 -28.82
C ALA A 323 -7.77 7.53 -29.31
N VAL A 324 -6.82 7.96 -28.48
CA VAL A 324 -5.36 7.97 -28.77
C VAL A 324 -4.58 6.86 -28.04
N GLY A 325 -5.28 5.86 -27.52
CA GLY A 325 -4.72 4.70 -26.81
C GLY A 325 -5.78 4.06 -25.90
N HIS A 326 -5.36 3.11 -25.08
CA HIS A 326 -6.17 2.61 -23.97
C HIS A 326 -6.34 3.73 -22.93
N TRP A 327 -7.55 4.27 -22.84
CA TRP A 327 -7.84 5.43 -22.00
C TRP A 327 -7.83 5.06 -20.52
N LEU A 328 -7.19 5.86 -19.68
CA LEU A 328 -7.35 5.88 -18.23
C LEU A 328 -7.93 7.25 -17.81
N ASP A 329 -9.04 7.19 -17.09
CA ASP A 329 -9.86 8.35 -16.76
C ASP A 329 -9.35 9.06 -15.50
N THR A 330 -8.93 10.31 -15.63
CA THR A 330 -8.52 11.14 -14.47
C THR A 330 -9.71 11.57 -13.61
N GLY A 331 -10.93 11.39 -14.12
CA GLY A 331 -12.17 11.87 -13.54
C GLY A 331 -12.28 13.39 -13.51
N GLY A 332 -11.62 14.08 -14.45
CA GLY A 332 -11.54 15.54 -14.51
C GLY A 332 -10.55 16.15 -13.51
N ARG A 333 -9.66 15.35 -12.91
CA ARG A 333 -8.54 15.87 -12.11
C ARG A 333 -7.49 16.40 -13.08
N HIS A 334 -7.07 17.64 -12.87
CA HIS A 334 -6.06 18.28 -13.70
C HIS A 334 -4.64 17.80 -13.35
N ARG A 335 -4.42 17.22 -12.16
CA ARG A 335 -3.15 16.62 -11.75
C ARG A 335 -3.31 15.40 -10.84
N GLY A 336 -2.25 14.62 -10.72
CA GLY A 336 -2.16 13.43 -9.87
C GLY A 336 -0.89 12.64 -10.14
N PHE A 337 -0.81 11.43 -9.58
CA PHE A 337 0.30 10.51 -9.82
C PHE A 337 -0.09 9.41 -10.82
N VAL A 338 0.92 8.89 -11.51
CA VAL A 338 0.84 7.68 -12.31
C VAL A 338 1.91 6.71 -11.82
N VAL A 339 1.50 5.49 -11.51
CA VAL A 339 2.39 4.44 -11.01
C VAL A 339 2.29 3.20 -11.88
N LEU A 340 3.44 2.73 -12.34
CA LEU A 340 3.58 1.48 -13.06
C LEU A 340 4.34 0.49 -12.16
N ARG A 341 3.84 -0.75 -12.11
CA ARG A 341 4.45 -1.84 -11.34
C ARG A 341 4.76 -2.97 -12.28
N TRP A 342 6.02 -3.38 -12.36
CA TRP A 342 6.49 -4.49 -13.17
C TRP A 342 6.93 -5.61 -12.21
N LEU A 343 6.19 -6.71 -12.19
CA LEU A 343 6.54 -7.87 -11.39
C LEU A 343 7.77 -8.58 -11.97
N ASP A 344 8.43 -9.43 -11.18
CA ASP A 344 9.64 -10.18 -11.51
C ASP A 344 10.88 -9.28 -11.69
N ASN A 345 10.78 -8.02 -11.25
CA ASN A 345 11.83 -7.00 -11.26
C ASN A 345 12.68 -7.00 -12.57
N PRO A 346 12.07 -6.79 -13.74
CA PRO A 346 12.76 -6.85 -15.02
C PRO A 346 13.75 -5.70 -15.17
N SER A 347 14.60 -5.75 -16.21
CA SER A 347 15.31 -4.55 -16.64
C SER A 347 14.29 -3.45 -17.02
N PRO A 348 14.59 -2.16 -16.78
CA PRO A 348 13.66 -1.09 -17.07
C PRO A 348 13.14 -1.14 -18.52
N PRO A 349 11.83 -1.34 -18.74
CA PRO A 349 11.27 -1.38 -20.10
C PRO A 349 11.38 -0.02 -20.79
N ASP A 350 11.33 -0.03 -22.13
CA ASP A 350 11.25 1.20 -22.91
C ASP A 350 9.85 1.81 -22.78
N VAL A 351 9.77 2.96 -22.11
CA VAL A 351 8.54 3.73 -21.93
C VAL A 351 8.79 5.16 -22.41
N ALA A 352 8.16 5.51 -23.52
CA ALA A 352 8.13 6.89 -24.00
C ALA A 352 6.91 7.63 -23.43
N VAL A 353 7.10 8.89 -23.05
CA VAL A 353 6.06 9.75 -22.47
C VAL A 353 5.89 11.00 -23.33
N ALA A 354 4.66 11.31 -23.72
CA ALA A 354 4.38 12.51 -24.50
C ALA A 354 3.02 13.12 -24.12
N VAL A 355 2.97 14.44 -23.96
CA VAL A 355 1.70 15.17 -23.90
C VAL A 355 1.22 15.43 -25.32
N ARG A 356 -0.05 15.14 -25.59
CA ARG A 356 -0.72 15.46 -26.85
C ARG A 356 -1.88 16.39 -26.58
N ARG A 357 -1.98 17.46 -27.36
CA ARG A 357 -3.22 18.23 -27.47
C ARG A 357 -4.17 17.49 -28.40
N CYS A 358 -5.40 17.27 -27.95
CA CYS A 358 -6.43 16.51 -28.63
C CYS A 358 -7.59 17.44 -28.98
N GLU A 359 -8.05 17.38 -30.22
CA GLU A 359 -9.30 18.02 -30.60
C GLU A 359 -10.48 17.21 -30.01
N GLU A 360 -11.61 17.87 -29.72
CA GLU A 360 -12.78 17.14 -29.26
C GLU A 360 -13.21 16.13 -30.34
N PRO A 361 -13.48 14.86 -29.99
CA PRO A 361 -14.05 13.91 -30.93
C PRO A 361 -15.41 14.44 -31.39
N VAL A 362 -15.57 14.61 -32.70
CA VAL A 362 -16.78 15.11 -33.38
C VAL A 362 -17.97 14.18 -33.14
#